data_AF-A0A9E4KYZ6-F1
#
_entry.id   AF-A0A9E4KYZ6-F1
#
_cell.length_a   1.000
_cell.length_b   1.000
_cell.length_c   1.000
_cell.angle_alpha   90.00
_cell.angle_beta   90.00
_cell.angle_gamma   90.00
#
_symmetry.space_group_name_H-M   'P 1'
#
loop_
_entity.id
_entity.type
_entity.pdbx_description
1 polymer ?
#
loop_
_entity_poly.entity_id
_entity_poly.type
_entity_poly.pdbx_seq_one_letter_code
_entity_poly.pdbx_strand_id
1 'polypeptide(L)' 'MTDAVRQADAIGNLVFDAQIVALCREHGVTRLMTEDRDFNRSEGLATRRLAD' A
#
# COMPACT_ATOMS: atom_id res chain seq x y z
N MET A 1 1.18 9.20 8.88
CA MET A 1 2.31 8.32 8.53
C MET A 1 2.65 7.32 9.65
N THR A 2 2.85 7.76 10.89
CA THR A 2 3.20 6.89 12.02
C THR A 2 2.18 5.77 12.29
N ASP A 3 0.89 6.04 12.10
CA ASP A 3 -0.18 5.06 12.34
C ASP A 3 -0.22 3.94 11.29
N ALA A 4 0.09 4.27 10.02
CA ALA A 4 0.16 3.28 8.95
C ALA A 4 1.34 2.30 9.14
N VAL A 5 2.49 2.81 9.61
CA VAL A 5 3.67 1.98 9.92
C VAL A 5 3.39 1.04 11.09
N ARG A 6 2.68 1.53 12.12
CA ARG A 6 2.32 0.72 13.30
C ARG A 6 1.23 -0.32 13.00
N GLN A 7 0.23 0.02 12.19
CA GLN A 7 -0.84 -0.93 11.82
C GLN A 7 -0.36 -2.06 10.91
N ALA A 8 0.66 -1.82 10.08
CA ALA A 8 1.13 -2.78 9.09
C ALA A 8 2.17 -3.78 9.61
N ASP A 9 2.57 -3.69 10.88
CA ASP A 9 3.76 -4.39 11.43
C ASP A 9 4.96 -4.26 10.48
N ALA A 10 5.13 -3.06 9.93
CA ALA A 10 6.03 -2.80 8.82
C ALA A 10 7.49 -2.74 9.32
N ILE A 11 8.14 -3.89 9.38
CA ILE A 11 9.57 -4.03 9.68
C ILE A 11 10.32 -4.35 8.38
N GLY A 12 11.48 -3.71 8.15
CA GLY A 12 12.31 -3.99 6.97
C GLY A 12 11.72 -3.43 5.67
N ASN A 13 11.64 -4.25 4.61
CA ASN A 13 11.19 -3.80 3.28
C ASN A 13 9.73 -3.29 3.28
N LEU A 14 8.92 -3.72 4.24
CA LEU A 14 7.51 -3.37 4.40
C LEU A 14 7.28 -1.89 4.71
N VAL A 15 8.29 -1.17 5.21
CA VAL A 15 8.20 0.27 5.50
C VAL A 15 7.93 1.06 4.23
N PHE A 16 8.56 0.69 3.11
CA PHE A 16 8.40 1.40 1.84
C PHE A 16 7.01 1.19 1.25
N ASP A 17 6.48 -0.04 1.30
CA ASP A 17 5.10 -0.34 0.88
C ASP A 17 4.09 0.47 1.70
N ALA A 18 4.29 0.54 3.02
CA ALA A 18 3.43 1.28 3.92
C ALA A 18 3.43 2.80 3.62
N GLN A 19 4.57 3.35 3.19
CA GLN A 19 4.65 4.75 2.75
C GLN A 19 3.84 5.01 1.48
N ILE A 20 3.93 4.12 0.49
CA ILE A 20 3.15 4.22 -0.76
C ILE A 20 1.65 4.14 -0.47
N VAL A 21 1.24 3.20 0.39
CA VAL A 21 -0.16 3.04 0.83
C VAL A 21 -0.65 4.28 1.58
N ALA A 22 0.17 4.84 2.46
CA ALA A 22 -0.17 6.06 3.19
C ALA A 22 -0.41 7.24 2.24
N LEU A 23 0.47 7.42 1.25
CA LEU A 23 0.31 8.46 0.23
C LEU A 23 -0.97 8.27 -0.59
N CYS A 24 -1.27 7.04 -1.02
CA CYS A 24 -2.51 6.72 -1.72
C CYS A 24 -3.73 7.14 -0.89
N ARG A 25 -3.75 6.78 0.40
CA ARG A 25 -4.85 7.12 1.32
C ARG A 25 -4.98 8.63 1.53
N GLU A 26 -3.86 9.34 1.72
CA GLU A 26 -3.84 10.79 1.91
C GLU A 26 -4.46 11.54 0.72
N HIS A 27 -4.31 11.01 -0.48
CA HIS A 27 -4.88 11.58 -1.70
C HIS A 27 -6.21 10.93 -2.14
N GLY A 28 -6.81 10.06 -1.33
CA GLY A 28 -8.08 9.40 -1.65
C GLY A 28 -8.00 8.40 -2.81
N VAL A 29 -6.79 7.92 -3.14
CA VAL A 29 -6.58 6.88 -4.15
C VAL A 29 -7.01 5.53 -3.59
N THR A 30 -7.94 4.89 -4.28
CA THR A 30 -8.51 3.58 -3.89
C THR A 30 -8.02 2.42 -4.75
N ARG A 31 -7.24 2.70 -5.80
CA ARG A 31 -6.67 1.68 -6.70
C ARG A 31 -5.21 1.99 -7.05
N LEU A 32 -4.33 1.04 -6.82
CA LEU A 32 -2.92 1.07 -7.18
C LEU A 32 -2.64 0.11 -8.33
N MET A 33 -1.92 0.59 -9.35
CA MET A 33 -1.45 -0.28 -10.42
C MET A 33 -0.06 -0.80 -10.06
N THR A 34 0.09 -2.11 -9.90
CA THR A 34 1.34 -2.73 -9.43
C THR A 34 1.39 -4.21 -9.79
N GLU A 35 2.58 -4.72 -10.07
CA GLU A 35 2.84 -6.17 -10.21
C GLU A 35 3.26 -6.80 -8.87
N ASP A 36 3.46 -5.97 -7.84
CA ASP A 36 3.83 -6.44 -6.52
C ASP A 36 2.59 -6.85 -5.71
N ARG A 37 2.49 -8.15 -5.43
CA ARG A 37 1.36 -8.76 -4.73
C ARG A 37 1.31 -8.38 -3.26
N ASP A 38 2.40 -7.85 -2.74
CA ASP A 38 2.52 -7.41 -1.37
C ASP A 38 1.54 -6.29 -1.03
N PHE A 39 1.13 -5.45 -1.98
CA PHE A 39 0.10 -4.43 -1.77
C PHE A 39 -1.30 -5.00 -1.50
N ASN A 40 -1.56 -6.28 -1.82
CA ASN A 40 -2.85 -6.92 -1.56
C ASN A 40 -3.15 -7.05 -0.06
N ARG A 41 -2.15 -6.91 0.82
CA ARG A 41 -2.34 -6.90 2.28
C ARG A 41 -2.91 -5.57 2.81
N SER A 42 -2.98 -4.55 1.97
CA SER A 42 -3.38 -3.20 2.37
C SER A 42 -4.89 -3.01 2.30
N GLU A 43 -5.54 -2.96 3.45
CA GLU A 43 -6.98 -2.72 3.53
C GLU A 43 -7.36 -1.38 2.86
N GLY A 44 -8.42 -1.39 2.06
CA GLY A 44 -8.94 -0.19 1.39
C GLY A 44 -8.17 0.27 0.15
N LEU A 45 -7.18 -0.50 -0.33
CA LEU A 45 -6.43 -0.22 -1.55
C LEU A 45 -6.50 -1.41 -2.51
N ALA A 46 -7.29 -1.29 -3.59
CA ALA A 46 -7.37 -2.32 -4.62
C ALA A 46 -6.12 -2.31 -5.51
N THR A 47 -5.70 -3.46 -6.01
CA THR A 47 -4.59 -3.57 -6.96
C THR A 47 -5.08 -3.90 -8.37
N ARG A 48 -4.36 -3.45 -9.40
CA ARG A 48 -4.55 -3.83 -10.82
C ARG A 48 -3.19 -4.10 -11.46
N ARG A 49 -3.10 -5.12 -12.32
CA ARG A 49 -1.88 -5.40 -13.08
C ARG A 49 -1.84 -4.60 -14.37
N LEU A 50 -0.64 -4.42 -14.92
CA LEU A 50 -0.44 -3.73 -16.20
C LEU A 50 -1.05 -4.50 -17.38
N ALA A 51 -1.12 -5.83 -17.28
CA ALA A 51 -1.66 -6.69 -18.33
C ALA A 51 -3.20 -6.81 -18.31
N ASP A 52 -3.88 -6.25 -17.30
CA ASP A 52 -5.35 -6.20 -17.18
C ASP A 52 -5.93 -4.98 -17.89
#